data_AF-A0A023B7R1-F1
#
_entry.id   AF-A0A023B7R1-F1
#
_cell.length_a   1.000
_cell.length_b   1.000
_cell.length_c   1.000
_cell.angle_alpha   90.00
_cell.angle_beta   90.00
_cell.angle_gamma   90.00
#
_symmetry.space_group_name_H-M   'P 1'
#
loop_
_entity.id
_entity.type
_entity.pdbx_description
1 polymer ?
#
loop_
_entity_poly.entity_id
_entity_poly.type
_entity_poly.pdbx_seq_one_letter_code
_entity_poly.pdbx_strand_id
1 'polypeptide(L)'
;MFQARYIRYPQLEITDVTRDRIKFTLKNCDVSFANALRRVMIAEVPTMAIDLVSIEENSGVLQDEMLAHRLGLLPIDSTNIRKYVNKSE
;
A
#
# COMPACT_ATOMS: atom_id res chain seq x y z
N MET A 1 -4.83 -35.40 29.07
CA MET A 1 -5.40 -35.71 27.74
C MET A 1 -5.42 -34.42 26.92
N PHE A 2 -4.32 -34.11 26.24
CA PHE A 2 -4.23 -32.92 25.39
C PHE A 2 -5.00 -33.20 24.10
N GLN A 3 -6.18 -32.60 23.95
CA GLN A 3 -6.89 -32.63 22.67
C GLN A 3 -6.05 -31.91 21.63
N ALA A 4 -5.83 -32.59 20.50
CA ALA A 4 -5.16 -32.05 19.34
C ALA A 4 -5.77 -30.69 18.96
N ARG A 5 -4.93 -29.67 18.92
CA ARG A 5 -5.29 -28.33 18.47
C ARG A 5 -5.71 -28.44 16.99
N TYR A 6 -7.02 -28.48 16.74
CA TYR A 6 -7.56 -28.47 15.37
C TYR A 6 -6.96 -27.31 14.60
N ILE A 7 -6.26 -27.62 13.51
CA ILE A 7 -5.70 -26.62 12.61
C ILE A 7 -6.88 -25.90 11.95
N ARG A 8 -7.15 -24.67 12.39
CA ARG A 8 -8.14 -23.79 11.78
C ARG A 8 -7.47 -23.13 10.58
N TYR A 9 -7.86 -23.52 9.37
CA TYR A 9 -7.43 -22.82 8.17
C TYR A 9 -8.20 -21.50 8.06
N PRO A 10 -7.52 -20.37 7.80
CA PRO A 10 -8.18 -19.09 7.60
C PRO A 10 -9.09 -19.18 6.37
N GLN A 11 -10.32 -18.70 6.51
CA GLN A 11 -11.34 -18.67 5.46
C GLN A 11 -11.64 -17.23 5.08
N LEU A 12 -11.61 -16.93 3.79
CA LEU A 12 -11.87 -15.61 3.24
C LEU A 12 -13.22 -15.61 2.50
N GLU A 13 -14.09 -14.68 2.85
CA GLU A 13 -15.36 -14.46 2.16
C GLU A 13 -15.41 -13.02 1.64
N ILE A 14 -15.50 -12.85 0.32
CA ILE A 14 -15.53 -11.54 -0.32
C ILE A 14 -16.99 -11.06 -0.38
N THR A 15 -17.28 -9.89 0.18
CA THR A 15 -18.63 -9.31 0.22
C THR A 15 -18.84 -8.35 -0.95
N ASP A 16 -17.86 -7.48 -1.24
CA ASP A 16 -17.98 -6.47 -2.28
C ASP A 16 -16.62 -6.19 -2.93
N VAL A 17 -16.61 -5.97 -4.24
CA VAL A 17 -15.44 -5.56 -5.01
C VAL A 17 -15.83 -4.41 -5.93
N THR A 18 -15.10 -3.32 -5.82
CA THR A 18 -15.18 -2.15 -6.70
C THR A 18 -13.77 -1.81 -7.20
N ARG A 19 -13.66 -0.81 -8.08
CA ARG A 19 -12.35 -0.37 -8.62
C ARG A 19 -11.35 0.01 -7.53
N ASP A 20 -11.80 0.72 -6.50
CA ASP A 20 -10.93 1.35 -5.50
C ASP A 20 -11.09 0.73 -4.09
N ARG A 21 -11.97 -0.26 -3.93
CA ARG A 21 -12.28 -0.86 -2.63
C ARG A 21 -12.65 -2.34 -2.75
N ILE A 22 -12.12 -3.13 -1.81
CA ILE A 22 -12.49 -4.52 -1.57
C ILE A 22 -12.99 -4.65 -0.12
N LYS A 23 -14.13 -5.33 0.07
CA LYS A 23 -14.68 -5.68 1.40
C LYS A 23 -14.72 -7.19 1.52
N PHE A 24 -14.10 -7.73 2.58
CA PHE A 24 -14.08 -9.16 2.85
C PHE A 24 -14.20 -9.44 4.35
N THR A 25 -14.60 -10.66 4.69
CA THR A 25 -14.65 -11.20 6.05
C THR A 25 -13.62 -12.32 6.16
N LEU A 26 -12.72 -12.22 7.15
CA LEU A 26 -11.74 -13.25 7.47
C LEU A 26 -12.24 -14.05 8.69
N LYS A 27 -12.45 -15.35 8.50
CA LYS A 27 -12.91 -16.29 9.53
C LYS A 27 -11.77 -17.25 9.89
N ASN A 28 -11.85 -17.87 11.06
CA ASN A 28 -10.92 -18.92 11.49
C ASN A 28 -9.43 -18.48 11.59
N CYS A 29 -9.17 -17.20 11.88
CA CYS A 29 -7.83 -16.70 12.15
C CYS A 29 -7.72 -16.10 13.57
N ASP A 30 -6.51 -16.10 14.13
CA ASP A 30 -6.21 -15.35 15.35
C ASP A 30 -6.25 -13.84 15.12
N VAL A 31 -6.60 -13.07 16.16
CA VAL A 31 -6.60 -11.60 16.12
C VAL A 31 -5.21 -11.06 15.79
N SER A 32 -4.15 -11.73 16.27
CA SER A 32 -2.76 -11.41 16.00
C SER A 32 -2.45 -11.47 14.49
N PHE A 33 -2.96 -12.48 13.80
CA PHE A 33 -2.76 -12.66 12.36
C PHE A 33 -3.51 -11.57 11.56
N ALA A 34 -4.77 -11.29 11.91
CA ALA A 34 -5.54 -10.24 11.26
C ALA A 34 -4.91 -8.84 11.44
N ASN A 35 -4.40 -8.52 12.65
CA ASN A 35 -3.72 -7.26 12.89
C ASN A 35 -2.36 -7.18 12.18
N ALA A 36 -1.62 -8.28 12.09
CA ALA A 36 -0.39 -8.34 11.29
C ALA A 36 -0.68 -8.03 9.82
N LEU A 37 -1.69 -8.68 9.23
CA LEU A 37 -2.13 -8.42 7.85
C LEU A 37 -2.48 -6.94 7.64
N ARG A 38 -3.25 -6.33 8.56
CA ARG A 38 -3.59 -4.90 8.51
C ARG A 38 -2.35 -4.00 8.55
N ARG A 39 -1.34 -4.34 9.37
CA ARG A 39 -0.10 -3.56 9.47
C ARG A 39 0.73 -3.65 8.18
N VAL A 40 0.87 -4.85 7.63
CA VAL A 40 1.57 -5.10 6.36
C VAL A 40 0.91 -4.31 5.23
N MET A 41 -0.43 -4.32 5.15
CA MET A 41 -1.19 -3.55 4.15
C MET A 41 -0.92 -2.03 4.20
N ILE A 42 -0.60 -1.48 5.36
CA ILE A 42 -0.36 -0.03 5.54
C ILE A 42 1.11 0.32 5.33
N ALA A 43 2.03 -0.52 5.81
CA ALA A 43 3.43 -0.14 5.96
C ALA A 43 4.40 -0.84 5.00
N GLU A 44 4.04 -2.00 4.47
CA GLU A 44 4.97 -2.87 3.73
C GLU A 44 4.57 -3.09 2.27
N VAL A 45 3.46 -2.48 1.82
CA VAL A 45 3.10 -2.48 0.40
C VAL A 45 3.96 -1.44 -0.31
N PRO A 46 4.87 -1.84 -1.23
CA PRO A 46 5.72 -0.88 -1.92
C PRO A 46 4.89 -0.06 -2.91
N THR A 47 5.03 1.26 -2.85
CA THR A 47 4.35 2.23 -3.73
C THR A 47 5.36 3.22 -4.32
N MET A 48 5.04 3.77 -5.50
CA MET A 48 5.84 4.82 -6.12
C MET A 48 5.38 6.19 -5.64
N ALA A 49 6.32 7.05 -5.27
CA ALA A 49 6.08 8.45 -4.90
C ALA A 49 7.27 9.32 -5.35
N ILE A 50 7.06 10.64 -5.40
CA ILE A 50 8.13 11.61 -5.69
C ILE A 50 8.96 11.79 -4.41
N ASP A 51 10.26 11.55 -4.49
CA ASP A 51 11.18 11.67 -3.35
C ASP A 51 12.05 12.94 -3.43
N LEU A 52 12.64 13.21 -4.61
CA LEU A 52 13.50 14.37 -4.82
C LEU A 52 12.87 15.35 -5.80
N VAL A 53 12.74 16.61 -5.36
CA VAL A 53 12.24 17.73 -6.18
C VAL A 53 13.35 18.78 -6.27
N SER A 54 13.78 19.09 -7.48
CA SER A 54 14.67 20.21 -7.77
C SER A 54 13.86 21.34 -8.39
N ILE A 55 13.96 22.54 -7.82
CA ILE A 55 13.24 23.73 -8.27
C ILE A 55 14.28 24.69 -8.86
N GLU A 56 14.12 25.05 -10.14
CA GLU A 56 14.99 26.00 -10.81
C GLU A 56 14.56 27.45 -10.53
N GLU A 57 13.26 27.73 -10.56
CA GLU A 57 12.68 29.04 -10.27
C GLU A 57 11.28 28.87 -9.67
N ASN A 58 11.01 29.55 -8.55
CA ASN A 58 9.68 29.70 -7.98
C ASN A 58 9.42 31.17 -7.67
N SER A 59 8.57 31.82 -8.48
CA SER A 59 8.09 33.19 -8.28
C SER A 59 6.75 33.25 -7.54
N GLY A 60 6.25 32.10 -7.07
CA GLY A 60 5.00 31.96 -6.34
C GLY A 60 5.11 32.40 -4.88
N VAL A 61 3.94 32.48 -4.21
CA VAL A 61 3.83 32.87 -2.79
C VAL A 61 4.09 31.68 -1.85
N LEU A 62 3.96 30.45 -2.35
CA LEU A 62 4.20 29.24 -1.56
C LEU A 62 5.70 28.94 -1.50
N GLN A 63 6.17 28.59 -0.32
CA GLN A 63 7.54 28.15 -0.11
C GLN A 63 7.83 26.85 -0.86
N ASP A 64 9.08 26.68 -1.28
CA ASP A 64 9.57 25.55 -2.05
C ASP A 64 9.34 24.21 -1.33
N GLU A 65 9.55 24.17 -0.01
CA GLU A 65 9.36 22.97 0.80
C GLU A 65 7.89 22.56 0.87
N MET A 66 6.97 23.55 0.89
CA MET A 66 5.54 23.29 0.85
C MET A 66 5.10 22.74 -0.50
N LEU A 67 5.69 23.23 -1.59
CA LEU A 67 5.42 22.70 -2.93
C LEU A 67 5.93 21.27 -3.06
N ALA A 68 7.20 21.02 -2.68
CA ALA A 68 7.82 19.70 -2.72
C ALA A 68 7.05 18.69 -1.86
N HIS A 69 6.65 19.06 -0.64
CA HIS A 69 5.86 18.18 0.23
C HIS A 69 4.50 17.81 -0.40
N ARG A 70 3.80 18.78 -1.01
CA ARG A 70 2.53 18.50 -1.71
C ARG A 70 2.72 17.60 -2.92
N LEU A 71 3.81 17.76 -3.66
CA LEU A 71 4.16 16.88 -4.78
C LEU A 71 4.46 15.46 -4.30
N GLY A 72 5.15 15.30 -3.16
CA GLY A 72 5.41 13.98 -2.56
C GLY A 72 4.15 13.20 -2.17
N LEU A 73 3.03 13.89 -1.91
CA LEU A 73 1.74 13.28 -1.57
C LEU A 73 0.89 12.89 -2.78
N LEU A 74 1.32 13.20 -4.01
CA LEU A 74 0.58 12.81 -5.21
C LEU A 74 0.76 11.31 -5.48
N PRO A 75 -0.33 10.51 -5.51
CA PRO A 75 -0.23 9.09 -5.83
C PRO A 75 0.06 8.89 -7.34
N ILE A 76 1.04 8.05 -7.64
CA ILE A 76 1.42 7.70 -9.02
C ILE A 76 0.93 6.27 -9.33
N ASP A 77 0.34 6.08 -10.51
CA ASP A 77 -0.04 4.74 -11.00
C ASP A 77 1.21 3.91 -11.33
N SER A 78 1.51 2.93 -10.47
CA SER A 78 2.63 2.02 -10.61
C SER A 78 2.26 0.64 -11.18
N THR A 79 1.04 0.44 -11.68
CA THR A 79 0.56 -0.86 -12.17
C THR A 79 1.43 -1.46 -13.28
N ASN A 80 1.98 -0.61 -14.15
CA ASN A 80 2.79 -1.02 -15.30
C ASN A 80 4.29 -0.81 -15.09
N ILE A 81 4.75 -0.53 -13.87
CA ILE A 81 6.15 -0.15 -13.60
C ILE A 81 7.15 -1.22 -14.07
N ARG A 82 6.78 -2.51 -13.97
CA ARG A 82 7.63 -3.63 -14.42
C ARG A 82 8.04 -3.56 -15.89
N LYS A 83 7.27 -2.87 -16.75
CA LYS A 83 7.63 -2.65 -18.17
C LYS A 83 8.79 -1.67 -18.36
N TYR A 84 9.08 -0.86 -17.35
CA TYR A 84 10.11 0.19 -17.38
C TYR A 84 11.35 -0.17 -16.55
N VAL A 85 11.35 -1.30 -15.84
CA VAL A 85 12.43 -1.70 -14.94
C VAL A 85 13.70 -2.16 -15.66
N ASN A 86 13.72 -2.33 -16.99
CA ASN A 86 14.97 -2.49 -17.75
C ASN A 86 14.82 -2.08 -19.22
N LYS A 87 15.52 -1.02 -19.62
CA LYS A 87 15.92 -0.78 -21.01
C LYS A 87 17.30 -0.09 -21.08
N SER A 88 18.24 -0.64 -20.33
CA SER A 88 19.65 -0.27 -20.32
C SER A 88 20.42 -1.51 -19.82
N GLU A 89 20.83 -2.47 -20.66
CA GLU A 89 21.86 -2.37 -21.71
C GLU A 89 22.06 -1.02 -22.39
#